data_AF-A0A7S1BTH7-F1
#
_entry.id   AF-A0A7S1BTH7-F1
#
_cell.length_a   1.000
_cell.length_b   1.000
_cell.length_c   1.000
_cell.angle_alpha   90.00
_cell.angle_beta   90.00
_cell.angle_gamma   90.00
#
_symmetry.space_group_name_H-M   'P 1'
#
loop_
_entity.id
_entity.type
_entity.pdbx_description
1 polymer ?
#
loop_
_entity_poly.entity_id
_entity_poly.type
_entity_poly.pdbx_seq_one_letter_code
_entity_poly.pdbx_strand_id
1 'polypeptide(L)'
;SATSFNRDLSEWDTSRVTDMSGMFYNAKSFNQDLSEWNTSRVTDMSWMFSYAESFNQDLSEWNTSRVTDMNGMFASATSFNRDLSEWDTSRVTNMSDMFLNAASFNQDLS
;
A
#
# COMPACT_ATOMS: atom_id res chain seq x y z
N SER A 1 4.38 17.09 5.74
CA SER A 1 4.22 16.10 4.66
C SER A 1 5.53 16.00 3.90
N ALA A 2 5.83 14.83 3.34
CA ALA A 2 7.05 14.57 2.60
C ALA A 2 6.73 14.47 1.10
N THR A 3 6.09 15.50 0.54
CA THR A 3 5.50 15.45 -0.82
C THR A 3 6.52 15.13 -1.92
N SER A 4 7.79 15.50 -1.72
CA SER A 4 8.91 15.22 -2.63
C SER A 4 9.75 13.99 -2.24
N PHE A 5 9.39 13.26 -1.18
CA PHE A 5 10.13 12.09 -0.76
C PHE A 5 10.00 10.96 -1.79
N ASN A 6 11.14 10.50 -2.29
CA ASN A 6 11.25 9.44 -3.27
C ASN A 6 12.68 8.87 -3.22
N ARG A 7 13.06 8.31 -2.06
CA ARG A 7 14.39 7.73 -1.82
C ARG A 7 14.28 6.22 -1.79
N ASP A 8 15.28 5.55 -2.34
CA ASP A 8 15.41 4.09 -2.32
C ASP A 8 15.35 3.56 -0.87
N LEU A 9 14.56 2.49 -0.68
CA LEU A 9 14.31 1.80 0.58
C LEU A 9 14.54 0.29 0.48
N SER A 10 15.18 -0.18 -0.58
CA SER A 10 15.43 -1.61 -0.83
C SER A 10 16.24 -2.28 0.29
N GLU A 11 17.08 -1.54 1.01
CA GLU A 11 17.89 -2.06 2.11
C GLU A 11 17.15 -2.15 3.47
N TRP A 12 15.88 -1.74 3.55
CA TRP A 12 15.14 -1.74 4.81
C TRP A 12 14.69 -3.14 5.22
N ASP A 13 15.08 -3.59 6.41
CA ASP A 13 14.53 -4.79 7.03
C ASP A 13 13.15 -4.51 7.65
N THR A 14 12.09 -4.93 6.96
CA THR A 14 10.70 -4.79 7.40
C THR A 14 10.16 -6.05 8.09
N SER A 15 10.97 -7.11 8.29
CA SER A 15 10.54 -8.42 8.78
C SER A 15 9.93 -8.46 10.18
N ARG A 16 10.04 -7.35 10.94
CA ARG A 16 9.50 -7.20 12.30
C ARG A 16 8.42 -6.13 12.40
N VAL A 17 8.12 -5.43 11.31
CA VAL A 17 7.11 -4.38 11.27
C VAL A 17 5.73 -5.03 11.37
N THR A 18 4.90 -4.49 12.27
CA THR A 18 3.50 -4.92 12.44
C THR A 18 2.50 -3.86 12.00
N ASP A 19 2.94 -2.62 11.89
CA ASP A 19 2.11 -1.46 11.57
C ASP A 19 2.84 -0.64 10.49
N MET A 20 2.21 -0.54 9.32
CA MET A 20 2.68 0.28 8.19
C MET A 20 1.70 1.44 7.91
N SER A 21 0.80 1.75 8.85
CA SER A 21 -0.23 2.76 8.67
C SER A 21 0.38 4.13 8.39
N GLY A 22 -0.16 4.81 7.37
CA GLY A 22 0.24 6.16 6.98
C GLY A 22 1.71 6.36 6.57
N MET A 23 2.49 5.30 6.35
CA MET A 23 3.95 5.39 6.14
C MET A 23 4.35 6.32 4.98
N PHE A 24 3.57 6.33 3.90
CA PHE A 24 3.76 7.19 2.73
C PHE A 24 2.58 8.15 2.51
N TYR A 25 1.84 8.47 3.57
CA TYR A 25 0.73 9.40 3.52
C TYR A 25 1.17 10.76 2.96
N ASN A 26 0.52 11.19 1.87
CA ASN A 26 0.79 12.45 1.16
C ASN A 26 2.24 12.57 0.63
N ALA A 27 2.93 11.44 0.42
CA ALA A 27 4.20 11.38 -0.28
C ALA A 27 3.96 11.38 -1.80
N LYS A 28 3.44 12.49 -2.33
CA LYS A 28 2.93 12.61 -3.71
C LYS A 28 3.88 12.09 -4.79
N SER A 29 5.19 12.32 -4.64
CA SER A 29 6.23 11.89 -5.59
C SER A 29 6.80 10.50 -5.32
N PHE A 30 6.39 9.81 -4.27
CA PHE A 30 6.94 8.50 -3.90
C PHE A 30 6.51 7.45 -4.92
N ASN A 31 7.49 6.72 -5.49
CA ASN A 31 7.26 5.65 -6.44
C ASN A 31 8.46 4.68 -6.49
N GLN A 32 9.06 4.39 -5.33
CA GLN A 32 10.16 3.43 -5.24
C GLN A 32 9.65 2.01 -5.10
N ASP A 33 10.42 1.06 -5.62
CA ASP A 33 10.15 -0.37 -5.53
C ASP A 33 10.15 -0.84 -4.06
N LEU A 34 9.12 -1.60 -3.71
CA LEU A 34 8.88 -2.17 -2.38
C LEU A 34 8.62 -3.69 -2.43
N SER A 35 8.88 -4.33 -3.57
CA SER A 35 8.64 -5.77 -3.78
C SER A 35 9.34 -6.65 -2.74
N GLU A 36 10.59 -6.29 -2.38
CA GLU A 36 11.42 -7.01 -1.41
C GLU A 36 11.00 -6.82 0.06
N TRP A 37 9.97 -6.03 0.36
CA TRP A 37 9.53 -5.82 1.74
C TRP A 37 8.80 -7.04 2.31
N ASN A 38 9.20 -7.46 3.50
CA ASN A 38 8.55 -8.53 4.22
C ASN A 38 7.34 -8.02 5.02
N THR A 39 6.13 -8.24 4.49
CA THR A 39 4.87 -7.82 5.11
C THR A 39 4.19 -8.91 5.94
N SER A 40 4.81 -10.09 6.12
CA SER A 40 4.20 -11.28 6.75
C SER A 40 3.77 -11.13 8.22
N ARG A 41 4.14 -10.02 8.88
CA ARG A 41 3.78 -9.70 10.27
C ARG A 41 2.91 -8.45 10.38
N VAL A 42 2.65 -7.77 9.28
CA VAL A 42 1.88 -6.53 9.25
C VAL A 42 0.40 -6.85 9.50
N THR A 43 -0.21 -6.08 10.39
CA THR A 43 -1.62 -6.16 10.75
C THR A 43 -2.39 -4.91 10.32
N ASP A 44 -1.71 -3.78 10.14
CA ASP A 44 -2.31 -2.50 9.75
C ASP A 44 -1.56 -1.89 8.56
N MET A 45 -2.29 -1.65 7.46
CA MET A 45 -1.82 -0.95 6.26
C MET A 45 -2.67 0.28 5.95
N SER A 46 -3.48 0.75 6.91
CA SER A 46 -4.41 1.85 6.71
C SER A 46 -3.69 3.12 6.27
N TRP A 47 -4.24 3.81 5.26
CA TRP A 47 -3.74 5.07 4.72
C TRP A 47 -2.29 5.07 4.21
N MET A 48 -1.65 3.89 4.07
CA MET A 48 -0.21 3.77 3.81
C MET A 48 0.24 4.56 2.58
N PHE A 49 -0.51 4.50 1.48
CA PHE A 49 -0.25 5.20 0.23
C PHE A 49 -1.29 6.28 -0.09
N SER A 50 -2.07 6.71 0.90
CA SER A 50 -3.09 7.72 0.65
C SER A 50 -2.44 9.03 0.21
N TYR A 51 -2.96 9.62 -0.88
CA TYR A 51 -2.39 10.79 -1.56
C TYR A 51 -0.96 10.59 -2.11
N ALA A 52 -0.46 9.36 -2.23
CA ALA A 52 0.77 9.04 -2.96
C ALA A 52 0.49 9.01 -4.48
N GLU A 53 0.21 10.19 -5.05
CA GLU A 53 -0.30 10.36 -6.42
C GLU A 53 0.53 9.64 -7.49
N SER A 54 1.86 9.56 -7.33
CA SER A 54 2.77 8.93 -8.30
C SER A 54 3.00 7.43 -8.09
N PHE A 55 2.50 6.84 -6.99
CA PHE A 55 2.81 5.47 -6.63
C PHE A 55 2.11 4.48 -7.56
N ASN A 56 2.87 3.59 -8.21
CA ASN A 56 2.36 2.56 -9.11
C ASN A 56 3.32 1.36 -9.22
N GLN A 57 3.91 0.95 -8.10
CA GLN A 57 4.80 -0.22 -8.03
C GLN A 57 4.02 -1.50 -7.78
N ASP A 58 4.58 -2.61 -8.25
CA ASP A 58 4.03 -3.95 -8.06
C ASP A 58 4.14 -4.38 -6.59
N LEU A 59 3.03 -4.84 -6.02
CA LEU A 59 2.91 -5.30 -4.64
C LEU A 59 2.31 -6.71 -4.56
N SER A 60 2.24 -7.43 -5.69
CA SER A 60 1.61 -8.75 -5.79
C SER A 60 2.25 -9.79 -4.87
N GLU A 61 3.55 -9.66 -4.57
CA GLU A 61 4.29 -10.58 -3.70
C GLU A 61 4.11 -10.32 -2.19
N TRP A 62 3.39 -9.26 -1.80
CA TRP A 62 3.16 -8.96 -0.39
C TRP A 62 2.26 -9.98 0.29
N ASN A 63 2.65 -10.40 1.50
CA ASN A 63 1.85 -11.28 2.33
C ASN A 63 0.86 -10.47 3.19
N THR A 64 -0.40 -10.44 2.77
CA THR A 64 -1.49 -9.73 3.48
C THR A 64 -2.30 -10.62 4.43
N SER A 65 -1.96 -11.90 4.59
CA SER A 65 -2.75 -12.90 5.34
C SER A 65 -2.99 -12.58 6.82
N ARG A 66 -2.27 -11.60 7.38
CA ARG A 66 -2.40 -11.10 8.76
C ARG A 66 -3.01 -9.71 8.85
N VAL A 67 -3.20 -9.01 7.74
CA VAL A 67 -3.71 -7.65 7.73
C VAL A 67 -5.18 -7.65 8.13
N THR A 68 -5.54 -6.74 9.04
CA THR A 68 -6.90 -6.56 9.55
C THR A 68 -7.50 -5.21 9.14
N ASP A 69 -6.67 -4.22 8.79
CA ASP A 69 -7.10 -2.89 8.37
C ASP A 69 -6.34 -2.43 7.10
N MET A 70 -7.10 -2.09 6.06
CA MET A 70 -6.65 -1.51 4.78
C MET A 70 -7.38 -0.21 4.45
N ASN A 71 -8.02 0.42 5.45
CA ASN A 71 -8.80 1.64 5.29
C ASN A 71 -8.00 2.72 4.56
N GLY A 72 -8.52 3.20 3.43
CA GLY A 72 -7.93 4.30 2.67
C GLY A 72 -6.52 4.04 2.15
N MET A 73 -6.04 2.78 2.10
CA MET A 73 -4.64 2.47 1.77
C MET A 73 -4.16 3.13 0.47
N PHE A 74 -5.00 3.16 -0.58
CA PHE A 74 -4.72 3.80 -1.87
C PHE A 74 -5.66 4.99 -2.16
N ALA A 75 -6.30 5.56 -1.14
CA ALA A 75 -7.20 6.69 -1.34
C ALA A 75 -6.43 7.87 -1.97
N SER A 76 -6.92 8.36 -3.13
CA SER A 76 -6.29 9.41 -3.93
C SER A 76 -4.89 9.08 -4.48
N ALA A 77 -4.48 7.80 -4.52
CA ALA A 77 -3.30 7.35 -5.25
C ALA A 77 -3.63 7.26 -6.76
N THR A 78 -3.68 8.41 -7.42
CA THR A 78 -4.29 8.54 -8.76
C THR A 78 -3.62 7.74 -9.87
N SER A 79 -2.34 7.37 -9.73
CA SER A 79 -1.60 6.56 -10.70
C SER A 79 -1.64 5.05 -10.43
N PHE A 80 -2.11 4.62 -9.26
CA PHE A 80 -2.05 3.21 -8.87
C PHE A 80 -3.02 2.37 -9.70
N ASN A 81 -2.50 1.34 -10.37
CA ASN A 81 -3.29 0.41 -11.17
C ASN A 81 -2.60 -0.96 -11.29
N ARG A 82 -2.19 -1.53 -10.16
CA ARG A 82 -1.55 -2.85 -10.09
C ARG A 82 -2.52 -3.91 -9.62
N ASP A 83 -2.34 -5.10 -10.17
CA ASP A 83 -3.11 -6.29 -9.83
C ASP A 83 -2.79 -6.73 -8.40
N LEU A 84 -3.83 -6.94 -7.61
CA LEU A 84 -3.76 -7.34 -6.20
C LEU A 84 -4.56 -8.64 -5.94
N SER A 85 -4.90 -9.39 -7.00
CA SER A 85 -5.73 -10.60 -6.91
C SER A 85 -5.12 -11.72 -6.03
N GLU A 86 -3.81 -11.71 -5.85
CA GLU A 86 -3.10 -12.68 -4.99
C GLU A 86 -3.14 -12.32 -3.49
N TRP A 87 -3.69 -11.15 -3.11
CA TRP A 87 -3.76 -10.75 -1.71
C TRP A 87 -4.81 -11.56 -0.94
N ASP A 88 -4.36 -12.24 0.13
CA ASP A 88 -5.27 -12.84 1.12
C ASP A 88 -5.89 -11.74 1.97
N THR A 89 -7.18 -11.48 1.75
CA THR A 89 -7.97 -10.48 2.46
C THR A 89 -8.93 -11.10 3.47
N SER A 90 -8.84 -12.41 3.73
CA SER A 90 -9.78 -13.15 4.59
C SER A 90 -9.83 -12.67 6.05
N ARG A 91 -8.79 -11.98 6.52
CA ARG A 91 -8.72 -11.38 7.86
C ARG A 91 -9.04 -9.88 7.90
N VAL A 92 -9.19 -9.24 6.74
CA VAL A 92 -9.42 -7.80 6.69
C VAL A 92 -10.83 -7.51 7.16
N THR A 93 -10.93 -6.62 8.15
CA THR A 93 -12.21 -6.19 8.73
C THR A 93 -12.62 -4.80 8.29
N ASN A 94 -11.67 -4.04 7.74
CA ASN A 94 -11.90 -2.68 7.27
C ASN A 94 -11.16 -2.42 5.94
N MET A 95 -11.94 -2.14 4.89
CA MET A 95 -11.48 -1.68 3.58
C MET A 95 -12.20 -0.39 3.15
N SER A 96 -12.78 0.35 4.10
CA SER A 96 -13.41 1.63 3.79
C SER A 96 -12.44 2.51 3.00
N ASP A 97 -12.96 3.18 1.98
CA ASP A 97 -12.19 4.12 1.16
C ASP A 97 -10.90 3.59 0.49
N MET A 98 -10.65 2.26 0.46
CA MET A 98 -9.39 1.66 0.00
C MET A 98 -8.89 2.26 -1.34
N PHE A 99 -9.80 2.51 -2.27
CA PHE A 99 -9.53 3.10 -3.59
C PHE A 99 -10.31 4.41 -3.85
N LEU A 100 -10.76 5.10 -2.79
CA LEU A 100 -11.50 6.35 -2.95
C LEU A 100 -10.67 7.37 -3.76
N ASN A 101 -11.20 7.85 -4.89
CA ASN A 101 -10.50 8.75 -5.83
C ASN A 101 -9.20 8.20 -6.44
N ALA A 102 -8.96 6.88 -6.43
CA ALA A 102 -7.86 6.25 -7.16
C ALA A 102 -8.18 6.17 -8.66
N ALA A 103 -8.00 7.30 -9.36
CA ALA A 103 -8.57 7.53 -10.70
C ALA A 103 -8.17 6.50 -11.77
N SER A 104 -6.97 5.92 -11.67
CA SER A 104 -6.46 4.94 -12.66
C SER A 104 -6.77 3.49 -12.30
N PHE A 105 -7.27 3.20 -11.10
CA PHE A 105 -7.48 1.84 -10.63
C PHE A 105 -8.66 1.19 -11.37
N ASN A 106 -8.39 0.08 -12.07
CA ASN A 106 -9.38 -0.67 -12.84
C ASN A 106 -9.07 -2.18 -12.85
N GLN A 107 -8.48 -2.70 -11.77
CA GLN A 107 -8.18 -4.13 -11.63
C GLN A 107 -9.35 -4.89 -11.01
N ASP A 108 -9.39 -6.19 -11.27
CA ASP A 108 -10.32 -7.10 -10.59
C ASP A 108 -9.88 -7.29 -9.12
N LEU A 109 -10.85 -7.48 -8.24
CA LEU A 109 -10.66 -7.67 -6.79
C LEU A 109 -11.28 -9.01 -6.32
N SER A 110 -11.34 -9.97 -7.24
CA SER A 110 -12.07 -11.26 -7.14
C SER A 110 -11.84 -12.03 -5.85
#